data_AF-A0A0F9LC75-F1
#
_entry.id   AF-A0A0F9LC75-F1
#
_cell.length_a   1.000
_cell.length_b   1.000
_cell.length_c   1.000
_cell.angle_alpha   90.00
_cell.angle_beta   90.00
_cell.angle_gamma   90.00
#
_symmetry.space_group_name_H-M   'P 1'
#
loop_
_entity.id
_entity.type
_entity.pdbx_description
1 polymer ?
#
loop_
_entity_poly.entity_id
_entity_poly.type
_entity_poly.pdbx_seq_one_letter_code
_entity_poly.pdbx_strand_id
1 'polypeptide(L)'
;MRQKKIPSCKPQEILLDIEERKFMRGNKAEQKYISILKKMDGNKRVKIGAELYEMARKIVLSSIKNKYPGISEEQLNKMLKERMQQ
;
A
#
# COMPACT_ATOMS: atom_id res chain seq x y z
N MET A 1 47.30 10.53 -20.37
CA MET A 1 45.83 10.37 -20.27
C MET A 1 45.50 9.57 -19.01
N ARG A 2 44.78 10.15 -18.04
CA ARG A 2 44.38 9.42 -16.82
C ARG A 2 43.14 8.59 -17.13
N GLN A 3 43.30 7.27 -17.25
CA GLN A 3 42.16 6.36 -17.27
C GLN A 3 41.40 6.53 -15.95
N LYS A 4 40.17 7.05 -16.02
CA LYS A 4 39.26 7.06 -14.87
C LYS A 4 38.92 5.59 -14.61
N LYS A 5 39.52 4.98 -13.59
CA LYS A 5 39.09 3.69 -13.05
C LYS A 5 37.62 3.86 -12.65
N ILE A 6 36.73 3.27 -13.44
CA ILE A 6 35.33 3.08 -13.05
C ILE A 6 35.40 2.14 -11.83
N PRO A 7 34.87 2.51 -10.65
CA PRO A 7 34.82 1.59 -9.54
C PRO A 7 33.95 0.40 -9.98
N SER A 8 34.57 -0.78 -9.99
CA SER A 8 33.94 -2.08 -10.26
C SER A 8 32.98 -2.41 -9.11
N CYS A 9 31.87 -1.67 -9.00
CA CYS A 9 30.77 -2.07 -8.13
C CYS A 9 30.06 -3.24 -8.81
N LYS A 10 29.94 -4.35 -8.09
CA LYS A 10 29.25 -5.54 -8.59
C LYS A 10 27.80 -5.15 -8.92
N PRO A 11 27.17 -5.70 -9.99
CA PRO A 11 25.78 -5.37 -10.33
C PRO A 11 24.80 -5.52 -9.16
N GLN A 12 25.11 -6.40 -8.21
CA GLN A 12 24.34 -6.64 -6.98
C GLN A 12 24.36 -5.44 -6.03
N GLU A 13 25.50 -4.74 -5.88
CA GLU A 13 25.63 -3.57 -4.99
C GLU A 13 24.84 -2.38 -5.53
N ILE A 14 24.79 -2.19 -6.85
CA ILE A 14 23.99 -1.14 -7.49
C ILE A 14 22.49 -1.40 -7.29
N LEU A 15 22.07 -2.67 -7.33
CA LEU A 15 20.67 -3.06 -7.15
C LEU A 15 20.20 -2.83 -5.71
N LEU A 16 21.03 -3.22 -4.73
CA LEU A 16 20.82 -2.92 -3.30
C LEU A 16 20.71 -1.41 -3.05
N ASP A 17 21.60 -0.62 -3.63
CA ASP A 17 21.57 0.85 -3.55
C ASP A 17 20.28 1.46 -4.12
N ILE A 18 19.76 0.89 -5.21
CA ILE A 18 18.50 1.33 -5.83
C ILE A 18 17.30 0.95 -4.96
N GLU A 19 17.29 -0.27 -4.41
CA GLU A 19 16.23 -0.73 -3.51
C GLU A 19 16.21 0.05 -2.20
N GLU A 20 17.36 0.27 -1.58
CA GLU A 20 17.49 1.11 -0.39
C GLU A 20 17.05 2.55 -0.65
N ARG A 21 17.44 3.14 -1.79
CA ARG A 21 16.96 4.48 -2.16
C ARG A 21 15.46 4.53 -2.44
N LYS A 22 14.86 3.47 -2.97
CA LYS A 22 13.40 3.36 -3.15
C LYS A 22 12.69 3.23 -1.80
N PHE A 23 13.21 2.39 -0.90
CA PHE A 23 12.72 2.22 0.46
C PHE A 23 12.78 3.53 1.25
N MET A 24 13.90 4.24 1.21
CA MET A 24 14.09 5.54 1.87
C MET A 24 13.21 6.66 1.27
N ARG A 25 12.91 6.62 -0.03
CA ARG A 25 11.91 7.53 -0.63
C ARG A 25 10.49 7.21 -0.17
N GLY A 26 10.15 5.93 -0.04
CA GLY A 26 8.89 5.48 0.56
C GLY A 26 8.71 6.07 1.96
N ASN A 27 9.75 5.95 2.79
CA ASN A 27 9.77 6.50 4.16
C ASN A 27 9.60 8.03 4.19
N LYS A 28 10.25 8.78 3.29
CA LYS A 28 10.08 10.25 3.23
C LYS A 28 8.67 10.68 2.82
N ALA A 29 8.05 9.98 1.87
CA ALA A 29 6.68 10.28 1.45
C ALA A 29 5.68 9.94 2.56
N GLU A 30 5.84 8.79 3.20
CA GLU A 30 5.04 8.36 4.34
C GLU A 30 5.12 9.35 5.50
N GLN A 31 6.33 9.78 5.88
CA GLN A 31 6.50 10.80 6.92
C GLN A 31 5.80 12.11 6.56
N LYS A 32 5.86 12.53 5.28
CA LYS A 32 5.14 13.71 4.81
C LYS A 32 3.62 13.53 4.97
N TYR A 33 3.06 12.41 4.57
CA TYR A 33 1.62 12.14 4.72
C TYR A 33 1.20 12.07 6.19
N ILE A 34 1.98 11.40 7.05
CA ILE A 34 1.73 11.36 8.50
C ILE A 34 1.74 12.79 9.08
N SER A 35 2.70 13.63 8.67
CA SER A 35 2.78 15.01 9.15
C SER A 35 1.56 15.85 8.76
N ILE A 36 1.01 15.63 7.56
CA ILE A 36 -0.19 16.30 7.06
C ILE A 36 -1.41 15.80 7.84
N LEU A 37 -1.55 14.48 8.01
CA LEU A 37 -2.64 13.88 8.77
C LEU A 37 -2.65 14.34 10.23
N LYS A 38 -1.49 14.39 10.90
CA LYS A 38 -1.38 14.88 12.29
C LYS A 38 -1.83 16.33 12.46
N LYS A 39 -1.68 17.17 11.42
CA LYS A 39 -2.14 18.56 11.41
C LYS A 39 -3.63 18.70 11.09
N MET A 40 -4.30 17.65 10.62
CA MET A 40 -5.73 17.67 10.35
C MET A 40 -6.56 17.49 11.62
N ASP A 41 -7.75 18.10 11.60
CA ASP A 41 -8.80 17.86 12.58
C ASP A 41 -9.12 16.37 12.73
N GLY A 42 -9.45 15.96 13.95
CA GLY A 42 -9.74 14.56 14.29
C GLY A 42 -10.91 13.99 13.47
N ASN A 43 -11.99 14.76 13.29
CA ASN A 43 -13.16 14.29 12.55
C ASN A 43 -12.84 14.08 11.07
N LYS A 44 -12.01 14.96 10.49
CA LYS A 44 -11.53 14.81 9.10
C LYS A 44 -10.71 13.53 8.93
N ARG A 45 -9.82 13.22 9.89
CA ARG A 45 -9.03 11.98 9.85
C ARG A 45 -9.91 10.73 9.92
N VAL A 46 -10.90 10.71 10.82
CA VAL A 46 -11.85 9.60 10.95
C VAL A 46 -12.65 9.42 9.65
N LYS A 47 -13.11 10.53 9.05
CA LYS A 47 -13.82 10.50 7.76
C LYS A 47 -12.98 9.87 6.65
N ILE A 48 -11.72 10.29 6.51
CA ILE A 48 -10.79 9.70 5.54
C ILE A 48 -10.61 8.20 5.79
N GLY A 49 -10.42 7.79 7.04
CA GLY A 49 -10.31 6.38 7.41
C GLY A 49 -11.54 5.56 7.01
N ALA A 50 -12.74 6.09 7.28
CA ALA A 50 -14.01 5.45 6.90
C ALA A 50 -14.17 5.34 5.37
N GLU A 51 -13.83 6.38 4.62
CA GLU A 51 -13.89 6.37 3.15
C GLU A 51 -12.92 5.33 2.54
N LEU A 52 -11.70 5.24 3.09
CA LEU A 52 -10.72 4.24 2.67
C LEU A 52 -11.20 2.81 2.98
N TYR A 53 -11.78 2.61 4.17
CA TYR A 53 -12.35 1.31 4.56
C TYR A 53 -13.48 0.89 3.62
N GLU A 54 -14.41 1.79 3.32
CA GLU A 54 -15.53 1.53 2.40
C GLU A 54 -15.04 1.20 0.98
N MET A 55 -14.02 1.91 0.50
CA MET A 55 -13.41 1.61 -0.80
C MET A 55 -12.79 0.20 -0.81
N ALA A 56 -11.99 -0.14 0.21
CA ALA A 56 -11.38 -1.47 0.33
C ALA A 56 -12.46 -2.56 0.39
N ARG A 57 -13.50 -2.37 1.19
CA ARG A 57 -14.64 -3.29 1.31
C ARG A 57 -15.32 -3.54 -0.04
N LYS A 58 -15.54 -2.49 -0.84
CA LYS A 58 -16.15 -2.60 -2.18
C LYS A 58 -15.26 -3.37 -3.17
N ILE A 59 -13.95 -3.15 -3.12
CA ILE A 59 -12.98 -3.89 -3.95
C ILE A 59 -13.03 -5.39 -3.62
N VAL A 60 -12.97 -5.73 -2.32
CA VAL A 60 -13.03 -7.12 -1.86
C VAL A 60 -14.36 -7.77 -2.25
N LEU A 61 -15.48 -7.08 -2.02
CA LEU A 61 -16.81 -7.58 -2.39
C LEU A 61 -16.91 -7.86 -3.90
N SER A 62 -16.42 -6.94 -4.74
CA SER A 62 -16.41 -7.11 -6.20
C SER A 62 -15.53 -8.28 -6.62
N SER A 63 -14.36 -8.43 -5.99
CA SER A 63 -13.46 -9.57 -6.21
C SER A 63 -14.13 -10.92 -5.88
N ILE A 64 -14.85 -11.01 -4.75
CA ILE A 64 -15.56 -12.24 -4.36
C ILE A 64 -16.67 -12.55 -5.37
N LYS A 65 -17.51 -11.57 -5.70
CA LYS A 65 -18.62 -11.76 -6.65
C LYS A 65 -18.14 -12.18 -8.04
N ASN A 66 -17.03 -11.61 -8.51
CA ASN A 66 -16.44 -11.99 -9.79
C ASN A 66 -15.88 -13.42 -9.78
N LYS A 67 -15.31 -13.86 -8.67
CA LYS A 67 -14.77 -15.23 -8.53
C LYS A 67 -15.86 -16.28 -8.34
N TYR A 68 -16.98 -15.91 -7.71
CA TYR A 68 -18.10 -16.81 -7.42
C TYR A 68 -19.43 -16.21 -7.90
N PRO A 69 -19.74 -16.29 -9.21
CA PRO A 69 -21.00 -15.82 -9.75
C PRO A 69 -22.19 -16.55 -9.09
N GLY A 70 -23.24 -15.83 -8.73
CA GLY A 70 -24.42 -16.41 -8.08
C GLY A 70 -24.25 -16.80 -6.61
N ILE A 71 -23.13 -16.39 -5.97
CA ILE A 71 -22.93 -16.61 -4.54
C ILE A 71 -24.11 -16.06 -3.71
N SER A 72 -24.56 -16.83 -2.73
CA SER A 72 -25.59 -16.38 -1.80
C SER A 72 -25.08 -15.22 -0.94
N GLU A 73 -26.01 -14.39 -0.46
CA GLU A 73 -25.66 -13.25 0.39
C GLU A 73 -24.99 -13.69 1.70
N GLU A 74 -25.45 -14.79 2.29
CA GLU A 74 -24.88 -15.36 3.52
C GLU A 74 -23.43 -15.79 3.33
N GLN A 75 -23.13 -16.52 2.25
CA GLN A 75 -21.77 -16.93 1.91
C GLN A 75 -20.88 -15.73 1.56
N LEU A 76 -21.41 -14.75 0.82
CA LEU A 76 -20.69 -13.53 0.49
C LEU A 76 -20.29 -12.77 1.76
N ASN A 77 -21.21 -12.61 2.71
CA ASN A 77 -20.94 -11.93 3.97
C ASN A 77 -19.92 -12.66 4.83
N LYS A 78 -19.99 -14.01 4.88
CA LYS A 78 -18.99 -14.83 5.57
C LYS A 78 -17.59 -14.62 4.98
N MET A 79 -17.44 -14.73 3.66
CA MET A 79 -16.15 -14.54 2.98
C MET A 79 -15.62 -13.12 3.08
N LEU A 80 -16.51 -12.12 3.03
CA LEU A 80 -16.13 -10.72 3.20
C LEU A 80 -15.58 -10.48 4.62
N LYS A 81 -16.23 -11.04 5.64
CA LYS A 81 -15.78 -10.93 7.03
C LYS A 81 -14.41 -11.59 7.21
N GLU A 82 -14.21 -12.80 6.69
CA GLU A 82 -12.94 -13.52 6.76
C GLU A 82 -11.78 -12.74 6.12
N ARG A 83 -12.02 -12.03 5.01
CA ARG A 83 -10.98 -11.24 4.31
C ARG A 83 -10.70 -9.88 4.96
N MET A 84 -11.69 -9.26 5.60
CA MET A 84 -11.55 -7.94 6.23
C MET A 84 -11.06 -8.00 7.69
N GLN A 85 -10.99 -9.20 8.28
CA GLN A 85 -10.49 -9.43 9.65
C GLN A 85 -9.01 -9.82 9.71
N GLN A 86 -8.35 -10.00 8.55
CA GLN A 86 -6.90 -10.22 8.43
C GLN A 86 -6.16 -8.89 8.42
#